data_AF-A0A1T5ADI9-F1
#
_entry.id   AF-A0A1T5ADI9-F1
#
_cell.length_a   1.000
_cell.length_b   1.000
_cell.length_c   1.000
_cell.angle_alpha   90.00
_cell.angle_beta   90.00
_cell.angle_gamma   90.00
#
_symmetry.space_group_name_H-M   'P 1'
#
loop_
_entity.id
_entity.type
_entity.pdbx_description
1 polymer ?
#
loop_
_entity_poly.entity_id
_entity_poly.type
_entity_poly.pdbx_seq_one_letter_code
_entity_poly.pdbx_strand_id
1 'polypeptide(L)'
;MARTFLRSLVATAVGIFVAFALILIAQYAGGEVSPEAYDPLAGEILIPAGATAALIIGWFVGAFAGGWVAMRVSGRTGPGWIVAGAVIGAGLYRAVTLADAWWVIALGVAVPLVAGWAAQRTASLASA
;
A
#
# COMPACT_ATOMS: atom_id res chain seq x y z
N MET A 1 -28.14 -12.88 -2.36
CA MET A 1 -27.03 -12.49 -3.26
C MET A 1 -26.63 -11.01 -3.11
N ALA A 2 -27.56 -10.06 -3.31
CA ALA A 2 -27.27 -8.61 -3.22
C ALA A 2 -26.67 -8.15 -1.88
N ARG A 3 -27.18 -8.64 -0.73
CA ARG A 3 -26.67 -8.28 0.60
C ARG A 3 -25.19 -8.70 0.81
N THR A 4 -24.82 -9.87 0.31
CA THR A 4 -23.45 -10.40 0.40
C THR A 4 -22.49 -9.64 -0.50
N PHE A 5 -22.96 -9.23 -1.69
CA PHE A 5 -22.21 -8.38 -2.60
C PHE A 5 -22.00 -6.99 -2.02
N LEU A 6 -23.06 -6.34 -1.52
CA LEU A 6 -22.97 -5.02 -0.89
C LEU A 6 -22.03 -5.02 0.31
N ARG A 7 -22.09 -6.05 1.16
CA ARG A 7 -21.14 -6.24 2.26
C ARG A 7 -19.70 -6.32 1.78
N SER A 8 -19.45 -7.05 0.70
CA SER A 8 -18.09 -7.17 0.12
C SER A 8 -17.62 -5.84 -0.46
N LEU A 9 -18.50 -5.11 -1.13
CA LEU A 9 -18.19 -3.80 -1.71
C LEU A 9 -17.85 -2.77 -0.63
N VAL A 10 -18.66 -2.69 0.43
CA VAL A 10 -18.39 -1.82 1.59
C VAL A 10 -17.11 -2.24 2.30
N ALA A 11 -16.88 -3.54 2.49
CA ALA A 11 -15.64 -4.05 3.09
C ALA A 11 -14.40 -3.66 2.27
N THR A 12 -14.45 -3.77 0.94
CA THR A 12 -13.38 -3.31 0.06
C THR A 12 -13.15 -1.81 0.19
N ALA A 13 -14.21 -1.00 0.17
CA ALA A 13 -14.10 0.45 0.29
C ALA A 13 -13.45 0.88 1.61
N VAL A 14 -13.86 0.25 2.73
CA VAL A 14 -13.25 0.47 4.05
C VAL A 14 -11.79 0.01 4.05
N GLY A 15 -11.48 -1.15 3.47
CA GLY A 15 -10.10 -1.63 3.36
C GLY A 15 -9.20 -0.70 2.55
N ILE A 16 -9.68 -0.17 1.43
CA ILE A 16 -8.98 0.84 0.63
C ILE A 16 -8.74 2.09 1.48
N PHE A 17 -9.78 2.62 2.14
CA PHE A 17 -9.63 3.79 3.00
C PHE A 17 -8.55 3.60 4.07
N VAL A 18 -8.57 2.46 4.78
CA VAL A 18 -7.55 2.11 5.78
C VAL A 18 -6.16 2.03 5.15
N ALA A 19 -6.03 1.36 3.99
CA ALA A 19 -4.74 1.22 3.32
C ALA A 19 -4.13 2.58 2.97
N PHE A 20 -4.90 3.46 2.34
CA PHE A 20 -4.41 4.76 1.91
C PHE A 20 -4.19 5.74 3.07
N ALA A 21 -5.01 5.68 4.13
CA ALA A 21 -4.76 6.45 5.34
C ALA A 21 -3.40 6.10 5.97
N LEU A 22 -3.07 4.80 6.07
CA LEU A 22 -1.79 4.33 6.61
C LEU A 22 -0.61 4.70 5.70
N ILE A 23 -0.78 4.59 4.37
CA ILE A 23 0.22 5.03 3.40
C ILE A 23 0.48 6.53 3.53
N LEU A 24 -0.56 7.35 3.69
CA LEU A 24 -0.43 8.80 3.88
C LEU A 24 0.34 9.13 5.16
N ILE A 25 0.02 8.47 6.27
CA ILE A 25 0.73 8.66 7.54
C ILE A 25 2.21 8.29 7.38
N ALA A 26 2.51 7.16 6.74
CA ALA A 26 3.88 6.73 6.51
C ALA A 26 4.65 7.73 5.64
N GLN A 27 4.06 8.20 4.54
CA GLN A 27 4.70 9.18 3.67
C GLN A 27 4.91 10.53 4.36
N TYR A 28 3.94 11.00 5.15
CA TYR A 28 4.07 12.21 5.93
C TYR A 28 5.25 12.10 6.92
N ALA A 29 5.28 11.03 7.71
CA ALA A 29 6.38 10.78 8.64
C ALA A 29 7.74 10.68 7.93
N GLY A 30 7.79 10.05 6.76
CA GLY A 30 8.99 9.96 5.93
C GLY A 30 9.50 11.33 5.46
N GLY A 31 8.59 12.21 5.05
CA GLY A 31 8.93 13.57 4.61
C GLY A 31 9.42 14.47 5.75
N GLU A 32 8.86 14.34 6.95
CA GLU A 32 9.31 15.08 8.13
C GLU A 32 10.69 14.61 8.63
N VAL A 33 10.94 13.30 8.63
CA VAL A 33 12.23 12.71 9.08
C VAL A 33 13.33 12.95 8.07
N SER A 34 13.00 12.91 6.78
CA SER A 34 13.98 12.98 5.70
C SER A 34 13.46 13.88 4.57
N PRO A 35 13.50 15.22 4.77
CA PRO A 35 13.01 16.17 3.78
C PRO A 35 13.78 16.09 2.46
N GLU A 36 13.12 16.43 1.36
CA GLU A 36 13.78 16.58 0.08
C GLU A 36 14.76 17.75 0.11
N ALA A 37 15.97 17.54 -0.38
CA ALA A 37 17.01 18.55 -0.47
C ALA A 37 17.46 18.68 -1.92
N TYR A 38 17.49 19.92 -2.40
CA TYR A 38 18.09 20.22 -3.70
C TYR A 38 19.61 20.21 -3.57
N ASP A 39 20.29 19.41 -4.39
CA ASP A 39 21.73 19.43 -4.50
C ASP A 39 22.15 20.42 -5.62
N PRO A 40 22.70 21.60 -5.26
CA PRO A 40 23.11 22.59 -6.24
C PRO A 40 24.34 22.19 -7.05
N LEU A 41 25.11 21.17 -6.64
CA LEU A 41 26.28 20.68 -7.38
C LEU A 41 25.88 19.67 -8.44
N ALA A 42 24.94 18.78 -8.13
CA ALA A 42 24.39 17.81 -9.08
C ALA A 42 23.28 18.39 -9.96
N GLY A 43 22.63 19.47 -9.51
CA GLY A 43 21.46 20.04 -10.18
C GLY A 43 20.19 19.21 -10.01
N GLU A 44 20.16 18.27 -9.05
CA GLU A 44 19.11 17.27 -8.86
C GLU A 44 18.47 17.36 -7.47
N ILE A 45 17.24 16.84 -7.36
CA ILE A 45 16.59 16.62 -6.06
C ILE A 45 17.07 15.27 -5.53
N LEU A 46 17.75 15.27 -4.38
CA LEU A 46 18.16 14.04 -3.71
C LEU A 46 16.93 13.29 -3.21
N ILE A 47 16.73 12.06 -3.68
CA ILE A 47 15.68 11.17 -3.16
C ILE A 47 16.09 10.73 -1.75
N PRO A 48 15.41 11.17 -0.69
CA PRO A 48 15.87 10.89 0.67
C PRO A 48 15.64 9.42 1.03
N ALA A 49 16.66 8.77 1.59
CA ALA A 49 16.61 7.36 1.95
C ALA A 49 15.49 7.08 2.99
N GLY A 50 15.30 8.00 3.94
CA GLY A 50 14.23 7.89 4.95
C GLY A 50 12.83 7.94 4.33
N ALA A 51 12.59 8.88 3.41
CA ALA A 51 11.33 8.98 2.69
C ALA A 51 11.05 7.74 1.81
N THR A 52 12.10 7.17 1.22
CA THR A 52 12.01 5.93 0.43
C THR A 52 11.66 4.73 1.31
N ALA A 53 12.31 4.58 2.47
CA ALA A 53 12.01 3.51 3.41
C ALA A 53 10.58 3.62 3.93
N ALA A 54 10.15 4.84 4.29
CA ALA A 54 8.79 5.10 4.75
C ALA A 54 7.73 4.78 3.68
N LEU A 55 8.02 5.05 2.40
CA LEU A 55 7.16 4.67 1.28
C LEU A 55 6.98 3.14 1.20
N ILE A 56 8.07 2.38 1.23
CA ILE A 56 8.05 0.91 1.15
C ILE A 56 7.30 0.31 2.35
N ILE A 57 7.57 0.82 3.56
CA ILE A 57 6.86 0.43 4.79
C ILE A 57 5.37 0.76 4.67
N GLY A 58 5.04 1.96 4.20
CA GLY A 58 3.67 2.40 3.98
C GLY A 58 2.90 1.48 3.03
N TRP A 59 3.50 1.09 1.90
CA TRP A 59 2.90 0.15 0.96
C TRP A 59 2.61 -1.20 1.60
N PHE A 60 3.56 -1.75 2.36
CA PHE A 60 3.37 -3.02 3.06
C PHE A 60 2.25 -2.92 4.10
N VAL A 61 2.38 -1.97 5.04
CA VAL A 61 1.46 -1.81 6.17
C VAL A 61 0.05 -1.46 5.68
N GLY A 62 -0.06 -0.56 4.70
CA GLY A 62 -1.33 -0.17 4.11
C GLY A 62 -2.03 -1.33 3.41
N ALA A 63 -1.34 -2.02 2.48
CA ALA A 63 -1.91 -3.16 1.77
C ALA A 63 -2.27 -4.32 2.73
N PHE A 64 -1.42 -4.59 3.72
CA PHE A 64 -1.67 -5.62 4.71
C PHE A 64 -2.89 -5.30 5.57
N ALA A 65 -2.91 -4.15 6.24
CA ALA A 65 -3.97 -3.79 7.17
C ALA A 65 -5.30 -3.58 6.45
N GLY A 66 -5.30 -2.84 5.34
CA GLY A 66 -6.50 -2.62 4.54
C GLY A 66 -7.03 -3.91 3.93
N GLY A 67 -6.13 -4.77 3.41
CA GLY A 67 -6.49 -6.08 2.88
C GLY A 67 -7.07 -6.99 3.95
N TRP A 68 -6.45 -7.05 5.13
CA TRP A 68 -6.92 -7.84 6.26
C TRP A 68 -8.29 -7.38 6.75
N VAL A 69 -8.51 -6.06 6.91
CA VAL A 69 -9.81 -5.49 7.28
C VAL A 69 -10.87 -5.86 6.25
N ALA A 70 -10.60 -5.70 4.95
CA ALA A 70 -11.55 -6.06 3.89
C ALA A 70 -11.90 -7.55 3.92
N MET A 71 -10.93 -8.44 4.15
CA MET A 71 -11.18 -9.88 4.23
C MET A 71 -12.00 -10.25 5.47
N ARG A 72 -11.71 -9.65 6.63
CA ARG A 72 -12.43 -9.90 7.88
C ARG A 72 -13.87 -9.42 7.82
N VAL A 73 -14.09 -8.21 7.30
CA VAL A 73 -15.44 -7.63 7.22
C VAL A 73 -16.28 -8.37 6.17
N SER A 74 -15.69 -8.75 5.03
CA SER A 74 -16.43 -9.47 3.98
C SER A 74 -16.61 -10.97 4.25
N GLY A 75 -15.73 -11.59 5.03
CA GLY A 75 -15.65 -13.05 5.19
C GLY A 75 -15.11 -13.78 3.96
N ARG A 76 -14.45 -13.07 3.03
CA ARG A 76 -13.92 -13.63 1.78
C ARG A 76 -12.53 -13.06 1.49
N THR A 77 -11.69 -13.80 0.77
CA THR A 77 -10.34 -13.35 0.42
C THR A 77 -10.32 -12.30 -0.69
N GLY A 78 -11.28 -12.36 -1.62
CA GLY A 78 -11.34 -11.50 -2.81
C GLY A 78 -11.23 -9.98 -2.53
N PRO A 79 -12.03 -9.40 -1.62
CA PRO A 79 -11.95 -7.99 -1.26
C PRO A 79 -10.55 -7.51 -0.87
N GLY A 80 -9.77 -8.32 -0.13
CA GLY A 80 -8.42 -7.91 0.25
C GLY A 80 -7.43 -7.88 -0.91
N TRP A 81 -7.61 -8.74 -1.92
CA TRP A 81 -6.80 -8.68 -3.16
C TRP A 81 -7.15 -7.46 -4.01
N ILE A 82 -8.39 -6.95 -3.94
CA ILE A 82 -8.75 -5.68 -4.57
C ILE A 82 -8.02 -4.52 -3.88
N VAL A 83 -7.93 -4.53 -2.55
CA VAL A 83 -7.15 -3.53 -1.80
C VAL A 83 -5.67 -3.58 -2.20
N ALA A 84 -5.07 -4.77 -2.24
CA ALA A 84 -3.68 -4.93 -2.69
C ALA A 84 -3.49 -4.40 -4.12
N GLY A 85 -4.40 -4.72 -5.05
CA GLY A 85 -4.40 -4.19 -6.41
C GLY A 85 -4.50 -2.67 -6.48
N ALA A 86 -5.31 -2.04 -5.62
CA ALA A 86 -5.41 -0.59 -5.54
C ALA A 86 -4.08 0.04 -5.06
N VAL A 87 -3.41 -0.58 -4.10
CA VAL A 87 -2.08 -0.13 -3.64
C VAL A 87 -1.02 -0.31 -4.72
N ILE A 88 -1.05 -1.42 -5.48
CA ILE A 88 -0.17 -1.62 -6.65
C ILE A 88 -0.39 -0.51 -7.68
N GLY A 89 -1.66 -0.22 -8.02
CA GLY A 89 -1.99 0.86 -8.95
C GLY A 89 -1.43 2.21 -8.51
N ALA A 90 -1.56 2.55 -7.23
CA ALA A 90 -0.99 3.77 -6.67
C ALA A 90 0.55 3.76 -6.65
N GLY A 91 1.17 2.62 -6.31
CA GLY A 91 2.62 2.45 -6.33
C GLY A 91 3.21 2.62 -7.73
N LEU A 92 2.55 2.02 -8.73
CA LEU A 92 2.92 2.16 -10.14
C LEU A 92 2.73 3.59 -10.65
N TYR A 93 1.60 4.23 -10.33
CA TYR A 93 1.36 5.63 -10.68
C TYR A 93 2.45 6.55 -10.15
N ARG A 94 2.90 6.34 -8.91
CA ARG A 94 4.04 7.07 -8.35
C ARG A 94 5.34 6.68 -9.04
N ALA A 95 5.59 5.40 -9.29
CA ALA A 95 6.86 4.94 -9.83
C ALA A 95 7.12 5.42 -11.26
N VAL A 96 6.09 5.53 -12.12
CA VAL A 96 6.26 6.04 -13.49
C VAL A 96 6.64 7.53 -13.54
N THR A 97 6.45 8.29 -12.46
CA THR A 97 6.93 9.68 -12.39
C THR A 97 8.40 9.77 -11.98
N LEU A 98 9.04 8.66 -11.59
CA LEU A 98 10.48 8.56 -11.39
C LEU A 98 11.10 7.82 -12.59
N ALA A 99 11.48 8.58 -13.63
CA ALA A 99 11.83 8.09 -14.96
C ALA A 99 12.84 6.92 -15.01
N ASP A 100 13.76 6.80 -14.04
CA ASP A 100 14.83 5.79 -14.02
C ASP A 100 14.76 4.78 -12.85
N ALA A 101 13.65 4.75 -12.11
CA ALA A 101 13.54 3.95 -10.89
C ALA A 101 12.81 2.61 -11.09
N TRP A 102 13.30 1.75 -11.99
CA TRP A 102 12.71 0.43 -12.27
C TRP A 102 12.55 -0.44 -11.00
N TRP A 103 13.45 -0.26 -10.03
CA TRP A 103 13.39 -0.96 -8.74
C TRP A 103 12.19 -0.50 -7.89
N VAL A 104 11.77 0.77 -8.01
CA VAL A 104 10.55 1.29 -7.35
C VAL A 104 9.31 0.67 -7.99
N ILE A 105 9.31 0.50 -9.32
CA ILE A 105 8.23 -0.21 -10.03
C ILE A 105 8.13 -1.66 -9.51
N ALA A 106 9.26 -2.36 -9.45
CA ALA A 106 9.31 -3.74 -8.95
C ALA A 106 8.81 -3.85 -7.50
N LEU A 107 9.25 -2.95 -6.61
CA LEU A 107 8.80 -2.92 -5.22
C LEU A 107 7.33 -2.50 -5.09
N GLY A 108 6.86 -1.58 -5.90
CA GLY A 108 5.46 -1.14 -5.94
C GLY A 108 4.47 -2.25 -6.29
N VAL A 109 4.96 -3.31 -6.95
CA VAL A 109 4.20 -4.54 -7.21
C VAL A 109 4.47 -5.59 -6.14
N ALA A 110 5.74 -5.91 -5.87
CA ALA A 110 6.11 -7.02 -5.00
C ALA A 110 5.65 -6.81 -3.55
N VAL A 111 5.80 -5.61 -3.01
CA VAL A 111 5.51 -5.32 -1.61
C VAL A 111 4.01 -5.47 -1.30
N PRO A 112 3.08 -4.87 -2.06
CA PRO A 112 1.65 -5.09 -1.83
C PRO A 112 1.20 -6.54 -2.10
N LEU A 113 1.85 -7.27 -3.01
CA LEU A 113 1.55 -8.69 -3.23
C LEU A 113 1.89 -9.54 -2.00
N VAL A 114 3.08 -9.35 -1.43
CA VAL A 114 3.51 -10.04 -0.20
C VAL A 114 2.59 -9.64 0.96
N ALA A 115 2.23 -8.36 1.07
CA ALA A 115 1.31 -7.86 2.08
C ALA A 115 -0.10 -8.48 1.95
N GLY A 116 -0.64 -8.57 0.73
CA GLY A 116 -1.93 -9.20 0.45
C GLY A 116 -1.94 -10.70 0.77
N TRP A 117 -0.85 -11.40 0.43
CA TRP A 117 -0.66 -12.80 0.82
C TRP A 117 -0.60 -12.97 2.34
N ALA A 118 0.17 -12.13 3.03
CA ALA A 118 0.28 -12.16 4.49
C ALA A 118 -1.08 -11.89 5.16
N ALA A 119 -1.81 -10.87 4.68
CA ALA A 119 -3.16 -10.55 5.15
C ALA A 119 -4.12 -11.72 5.00
N GLN A 120 -4.06 -12.44 3.88
CA GLN A 120 -4.86 -13.65 3.66
C GLN A 120 -4.54 -14.74 4.68
N ARG A 121 -3.25 -15.01 4.93
CA ARG A 121 -2.83 -16.01 5.93
C ARG A 121 -3.33 -15.62 7.32
N THR A 122 -3.13 -14.37 7.74
CA THR A 122 -3.60 -13.89 9.04
C THR A 122 -5.13 -13.92 9.16
N ALA A 123 -5.86 -13.57 8.11
CA ALA A 123 -7.32 -13.63 8.10
C ALA A 123 -7.84 -15.06 8.25
N SER A 124 -7.18 -16.04 7.62
CA SER A 124 -7.55 -17.47 7.73
C SER A 124 -7.29 -18.04 9.13
N LEU A 125 -6.19 -17.65 9.78
CA LEU A 125 -5.87 -18.09 11.14
C LEU A 125 -6.87 -17.57 12.17
N ALA A 126 -7.38 -16.34 11.99
CA ALA A 126 -8.35 -15.72 12.90
C ALA A 126 -9.80 -16.23 12.72
N SER A 127 -10.02 -17.20 11.84
CA SER A 127 -11.31 -17.85 11.59
C SER A 127 -11.35 -19.34 11.97
N ALA A 128 -10.22 -19.89 12.41
CA ALA A 128 -10.11 -21.21 13.03
C ALA A 128 -10.37 -21.11 14.54
#